data_AF-A0A9D0XKP0-F1
#
_entry.id   AF-A0A9D0XKP0-F1
#
_cell.length_a   1.000
_cell.length_b   1.000
_cell.length_c   1.000
_cell.angle_alpha   90.00
_cell.angle_beta   90.00
_cell.angle_gamma   90.00
#
_symmetry.space_group_name_H-M   'P 1'
#
loop_
_entity.id
_entity.type
_entity.pdbx_description
1 polymer ?
#
loop_
_entity_poly.entity_id
_entity_poly.type
_entity_poly.pdbx_seq_one_letter_code
_entity_poly.pdbx_strand_id
1 'polypeptide(L)' 'TTEAFPVEFRLENINGKIKIVGDPPTAIKDEKTEGALFIEIPPEKLKNRKTKLHIGVYSNGKKIDEAKTTFFSPQ' A
#
# COMPACT_ATOMS: atom_id res chain seq x y z
N THR A 1 18.78 -20.06 3.62
CA THR A 1 18.24 -19.19 4.68
C THR A 1 17.23 -18.27 4.05
N THR A 2 16.01 -18.26 4.56
CA THR A 2 14.94 -17.41 4.04
C THR A 2 15.24 -15.97 4.42
N GLU A 3 15.69 -15.17 3.46
CA GLU A 3 15.99 -13.75 3.70
C GLU A 3 14.67 -12.98 3.70
N ALA A 4 14.33 -12.44 4.86
CA ALA A 4 13.13 -11.66 5.10
C ALA A 4 13.52 -10.18 5.08
N PHE A 5 12.96 -9.40 4.16
CA PHE A 5 13.31 -7.98 4.00
C PHE A 5 12.16 -7.06 4.37
N PRO A 6 12.43 -5.93 5.05
CA PRO A 6 11.39 -4.96 5.36
C PRO A 6 10.85 -4.36 4.05
N VAL A 7 9.53 -4.23 3.98
CA VAL A 7 8.85 -3.56 2.88
C VAL A 7 8.12 -2.33 3.37
N GLU A 8 8.16 -1.29 2.55
CA GLU A 8 7.44 -0.04 2.77
C GLU A 8 6.36 0.10 1.69
N PHE A 9 5.18 0.55 2.10
CA PHE A 9 4.08 0.84 1.20
C PHE A 9 3.93 2.34 1.04
N ARG A 10 3.76 2.81 -0.20
CA ARG A 10 3.60 4.24 -0.51
C ARG A 10 2.44 4.47 -1.47
N LEU A 11 1.67 5.53 -1.25
CA LEU A 11 0.68 6.02 -2.21
C LEU A 11 1.38 6.90 -3.24
N GLU A 12 1.37 6.47 -4.50
CA GLU A 12 2.16 7.09 -5.56
C GLU A 12 1.40 8.21 -6.28
N ASN A 13 0.07 8.15 -6.28
CA ASN A 13 -0.78 8.99 -7.12
C ASN A 13 -1.72 9.92 -6.35
N ILE A 14 -1.74 9.84 -5.02
CA ILE A 14 -2.58 10.67 -4.16
C ILE A 14 -1.88 10.93 -2.83
N ASN A 15 -2.06 12.13 -2.29
CA ASN A 15 -1.55 12.45 -0.96
C ASN A 15 -2.46 11.84 0.10
N GLY A 16 -1.91 10.91 0.88
CA GLY A 16 -2.61 10.17 1.93
C GLY A 16 -1.60 9.46 2.83
N LYS A 17 -2.09 8.79 3.87
CA LYS A 17 -1.26 8.03 4.81
C LYS A 17 -1.60 6.56 4.72
N ILE A 18 -0.57 5.72 4.67
CA ILE A 18 -0.71 4.27 4.85
C ILE A 18 -0.35 3.95 6.30
N LYS A 19 -1.21 3.17 6.96
CA LYS A 19 -0.94 2.61 8.29
C LYS A 19 -1.02 1.09 8.20
N ILE A 20 0.03 0.40 8.58
CA ILE A 20 0.00 -1.05 8.69
C ILE A 20 -0.78 -1.44 9.94
N VAL A 21 -1.62 -2.47 9.82
CA VAL A 21 -2.39 -3.02 10.92
C VAL A 21 -1.64 -4.22 11.49
N GLY A 22 -1.32 -4.17 12.79
CA GLY A 22 -0.52 -5.21 13.42
C GLY A 22 0.95 -5.10 13.03
N ASP A 23 1.60 -6.26 12.88
CA ASP A 23 3.01 -6.34 12.55
C ASP A 23 3.27 -6.03 11.07
N PRO A 24 4.37 -5.33 10.75
CA PRO A 24 4.75 -5.06 9.37
C PRO A 24 4.98 -6.37 8.61
N PRO A 25 4.32 -6.58 7.44
CA PRO A 25 4.52 -7.78 6.68
C PRO A 25 5.98 -7.82 6.23
N THR A 26 6.63 -8.96 6.43
CA THR A 26 8.00 -9.15 5.96
C THR A 26 7.94 -9.90 4.65
N ALA A 27 8.54 -9.34 3.60
CA ALA A 27 8.60 -10.02 2.32
C ALA A 27 9.62 -11.15 2.40
N ILE A 28 9.15 -12.36 2.15
CA ILE A 28 9.96 -13.57 2.08
C ILE A 28 10.08 -13.97 0.61
N LYS A 29 11.32 -14.27 0.18
CA LYS A 29 11.57 -14.75 -1.18
C LYS A 29 10.83 -16.07 -1.42
N ASP A 30 10.10 -16.15 -2.53
CA ASP A 30 9.30 -17.32 -2.96
C ASP A 30 8.13 -17.71 -2.03
N GLU A 31 7.71 -16.81 -1.13
CA GLU A 31 6.55 -17.01 -0.26
C GLU A 31 5.54 -15.86 -0.39
N LYS A 32 4.26 -16.17 -0.18
CA LYS A 32 3.20 -15.17 -0.14
C LYS A 32 3.02 -14.67 1.30
N THR A 33 3.36 -13.41 1.54
CA THR A 33 3.06 -12.73 2.80
C THR A 33 1.71 -12.03 2.72
N GLU A 34 0.84 -12.24 3.70
CA GLU A 34 -0.44 -11.55 3.83
C GLU A 34 -0.39 -10.52 4.94
N GLY A 35 -1.10 -9.41 4.76
CA GLY A 35 -1.16 -8.33 5.74
C GLY A 35 -2.33 -7.41 5.47
N ALA A 36 -2.68 -6.61 6.48
CA ALA A 36 -3.74 -5.62 6.38
C ALA A 36 -3.16 -4.21 6.59
N LEU A 37 -3.73 -3.24 5.89
CA LEU A 37 -3.36 -1.84 5.99
C LEU A 37 -4.59 -0.95 5.91
N PHE A 38 -4.52 0.21 6.52
CA PHE A 38 -5.44 1.32 6.33
C PHE A 38 -4.84 2.36 5.39
N ILE A 39 -5.68 2.86 4.49
CA ILE A 39 -5.38 3.99 3.62
C ILE A 39 -6.25 5.17 4.07
N GLU A 40 -5.61 6.17 4.66
CA GLU A 40 -6.26 7.40 5.10
C GLU A 40 -6.07 8.49 4.04
N ILE A 41 -7.16 8.90 3.41
CA ILE A 41 -7.18 9.93 2.37
C ILE A 41 -8.07 11.08 2.85
N PRO A 42 -7.60 12.34 2.79
CA PRO A 42 -8.43 13.50 3.10
C PRO A 42 -9.66 13.55 2.16
N PRO A 43 -10.88 13.79 2.68
CA PRO A 43 -12.11 13.73 1.89
C PRO A 43 -12.11 14.76 0.73
N GLU A 44 -11.45 15.90 0.90
CA GLU A 44 -11.25 16.91 -0.15
C GLU A 44 -10.49 16.40 -1.39
N LYS A 45 -9.73 15.30 -1.27
CA LYS A 45 -9.03 14.64 -2.37
C LYS A 45 -9.90 13.57 -3.05
N LEU A 46 -10.98 13.13 -2.40
CA LEU A 46 -11.94 12.14 -2.91
C LEU A 46 -13.08 12.83 -3.68
N LYS A 47 -12.74 13.62 -4.70
CA LYS A 47 -13.71 14.42 -5.47
C LYS A 47 -14.64 13.58 -6.36
N ASN A 48 -14.25 12.35 -6.67
CA ASN A 48 -14.97 11.46 -7.57
C ASN A 48 -15.48 10.23 -6.82
N ARG A 49 -16.64 9.69 -7.25
CA ARG A 49 -17.18 8.42 -6.75
C ARG A 49 -16.17 7.27 -6.87
N LYS A 50 -15.33 7.29 -7.90
CA LYS A 50 -14.24 6.33 -8.11
C LYS A 50 -12.90 7.06 -8.00
N THR A 51 -12.03 6.58 -7.12
CA THR A 51 -10.66 7.09 -6.96
C THR A 51 -9.69 5.94 -7.20
N LYS A 52 -8.88 6.03 -8.26
CA LYS A 52 -7.80 5.05 -8.51
C LYS A 52 -6.70 5.27 -7.50
N LEU A 53 -6.17 4.19 -6.92
CA LEU A 53 -5.08 4.20 -5.95
C LEU A 53 -3.94 3.33 -6.50
N HIS A 54 -2.74 3.88 -6.50
CA HIS A 54 -1.52 3.19 -6.88
C HIS A 54 -0.66 3.06 -5.63
N ILE A 55 -0.45 1.82 -5.19
CA ILE A 55 0.30 1.49 -3.99
C ILE A 55 1.62 0.88 -4.44
N GLY A 56 2.70 1.63 -4.29
CA GLY A 56 4.05 1.12 -4.54
C GLY A 56 4.55 0.33 -3.34
N VAL A 57 5.19 -0.81 -3.62
CA VAL A 57 5.90 -1.62 -2.63
C VAL A 57 7.40 -1.39 -2.83
N TYR A 58 8.07 -0.97 -1.77
CA TYR A 58 9.48 -0.60 -1.77
C TYR A 58 10.26 -1.48 -0.81
N SER A 59 11.48 -1.84 -1.19
CA SER A 59 12.46 -2.45 -0.29
C SER A 59 13.82 -1.80 -0.53
N ASN A 60 14.51 -1.40 0.56
CA ASN A 60 15.78 -0.65 0.50
C ASN A 60 15.72 0.58 -0.44
N GLY A 61 14.60 1.31 -0.42
CA GLY A 61 14.38 2.49 -1.26
C GLY A 61 14.10 2.21 -2.75
N LYS A 62 14.13 0.96 -3.19
CA LYS A 62 13.81 0.56 -4.56
C LYS A 62 12.38 0.04 -4.65
N LYS A 63 11.62 0.48 -5.65
CA LYS A 63 10.30 -0.07 -5.97
C LYS A 63 10.48 -1.51 -6.49
N ILE A 64 9.88 -2.46 -5.78
CA ILE A 64 9.94 -3.88 -6.12
C ILE A 64 8.61 -4.39 -6.70
N ASP A 65 7.49 -3.71 -6.39
CA ASP A 65 6.17 -4.06 -6.90
C ASP A 65 5.20 -2.86 -6.88
N GLU A 66 4.03 -3.01 -7.51
CA GLU A 66 2.93 -2.05 -7.50
C GLU A 66 1.56 -2.75 -7.52
N ALA A 67 0.69 -2.36 -6.59
CA ALA A 67 -0.72 -2.74 -6.60
C ALA A 67 -1.60 -1.57 -7.05
N LYS A 68 -2.49 -1.81 -8.01
CA LYS A 68 -3.50 -0.84 -8.46
C LYS A 68 -4.87 -1.25 -7.98
N THR A 69 -5.57 -0.36 -7.29
CA THR A 69 -6.93 -0.59 -6.83
C THR A 69 -7.81 0.64 -7.06
N THR A 70 -9.11 0.50 -6.88
CA THR A 70 -10.06 1.62 -6.98
C THR A 70 -10.88 1.70 -5.72
N PHE A 71 -10.82 2.85 -5.06
CA PHE A 71 -11.70 3.17 -3.95
C PHE A 71 -13.03 3.71 -4.48
N PHE A 72 -14.14 3.15 -3.99
CA PHE A 72 -15.48 3.59 -4.29
C PHE A 72 -16.04 4.33 -3.07
N SER A 73 -16.23 5.65 -3.20
CA SER A 73 -16.83 6.45 -2.13
C SER A 73 -18.32 6.08 -2.00
N PRO A 74 -18.85 5.89 -0.76
CA PRO A 74 -20.21 5.38 -0.54
C PRO A 74 -21.33 6.30 -1.06
N GLN A 75 -21.13 7.62 -1.06
CA GLN A 75 -22.16 8.66 -1.21
C GLN A 75 -23.31 8.60 -0.18
#